data_AF-A0AAW5EGE0-F1
#
_entry.id   AF-A0AAW5EGE0-F1
#
_cell.length_a   1.000
_cell.length_b   1.000
_cell.length_c   1.000
_cell.angle_alpha   90.00
_cell.angle_beta   90.00
_cell.angle_gamma   90.00
#
_symmetry.space_group_name_H-M   'P 1'
#
loop_
_entity.id
_entity.type
_entity.pdbx_description
1 polymer ?
#
loop_
_entity_poly.entity_id
_entity_poly.type
_entity_poly.pdbx_seq_one_letter_code
_entity_poly.pdbx_strand_id
1 'polypeptide(L)'
;IPGIIEGASGGKGLGLAFLKHIERTSFLLFVLDPMREMLLKEQFIVLRKELEKFSNELFGREFGIMISKSDSVNLGEDFAEQIAQNIANLEEYLKSIDNP
;
A
#
# COMPACT_ATOMS: atom_id res chain seq x y z
N ILE A 1 6.19 2.18 -4.33
CA ILE A 1 6.80 2.62 -5.60
C ILE A 1 6.91 4.14 -5.55
N PRO A 2 8.11 4.72 -5.39
CA PRO A 2 8.29 6.16 -5.55
C PRO A 2 7.72 6.54 -6.91
N GLY A 3 6.81 7.51 -6.99
CA GLY A 3 6.30 7.99 -8.27
C GLY A 3 4.84 7.69 -8.63
N ILE A 4 4.13 6.87 -7.85
CA ILE A 4 2.72 6.56 -8.11
C ILE A 4 1.75 7.53 -7.38
N ILE A 5 2.26 8.27 -6.41
CA ILE A 5 1.53 9.29 -5.63
C ILE A 5 1.30 10.52 -6.51
N GLU A 6 0.09 11.09 -6.50
CA GLU A 6 -0.26 12.32 -7.22
C GLU A 6 0.83 13.40 -7.11
N GLY A 7 1.28 13.93 -8.26
CA GLY A 7 2.32 14.95 -8.34
C GLY A 7 3.72 14.43 -8.74
N ALA A 8 3.96 13.12 -8.72
CA ALA A 8 5.21 12.56 -9.24
C ALA A 8 5.20 12.29 -10.76
N SER A 9 4.02 12.34 -11.38
CA SER A 9 3.82 12.32 -12.84
C SER A 9 4.32 13.59 -13.55
N GLY A 10 4.68 14.65 -12.82
CA GLY A 10 5.21 15.91 -13.35
C GLY A 10 6.65 15.87 -13.87
N GLY A 11 7.25 14.68 -14.01
CA GLY A 11 8.48 14.51 -14.79
C GLY A 11 9.78 14.97 -14.11
N LYS A 12 9.86 14.98 -12.76
CA LYS A 12 11.13 15.22 -12.05
C LYS A 12 11.56 13.99 -11.23
N GLY A 13 12.21 13.03 -11.89
CA GLY A 13 13.27 12.26 -11.21
C GLY A 13 13.27 10.74 -11.31
N LEU A 14 12.16 10.06 -11.65
CA LEU A 14 12.15 8.58 -11.66
C LEU A 14 12.18 7.97 -13.08
N GLY A 15 11.60 8.66 -14.07
CA GLY A 15 11.75 8.31 -15.50
C GLY A 15 11.07 7.01 -15.95
N LEU A 16 10.83 6.90 -17.26
CA LEU A 16 10.30 5.69 -17.92
C LEU A 16 11.16 4.44 -17.63
N ALA A 17 12.45 4.62 -17.37
CA ALA A 17 13.37 3.55 -17.06
C ALA A 17 13.02 2.88 -15.72
N PHE A 18 12.80 3.64 -14.64
CA PHE A 18 12.42 3.07 -13.33
C PHE A 18 11.09 2.30 -13.42
N LEU A 19 10.15 2.84 -14.19
CA LEU A 19 8.86 2.23 -14.46
C LEU A 19 9.01 0.87 -15.18
N LYS A 20 9.86 0.79 -16.21
CA LYS A 20 10.22 -0.49 -16.86
C LYS A 20 11.01 -1.44 -15.95
N HIS A 21 11.67 -0.95 -14.90
CA HIS A 21 12.36 -1.81 -13.94
C HIS A 21 11.38 -2.46 -12.98
N ILE A 22 10.34 -1.75 -12.55
CA ILE A 22 9.36 -2.31 -11.62
C ILE A 22 8.47 -3.38 -12.26
N GLU A 23 8.16 -3.25 -13.55
CA GLU A 23 7.50 -4.30 -14.33
C GLU A 23 8.28 -5.62 -14.36
N ARG A 24 9.60 -5.59 -14.10
CA ARG A 24 10.42 -6.82 -14.00
C ARG A 24 10.43 -7.45 -12.62
N THR A 25 9.80 -6.84 -11.62
CA THR A 25 9.73 -7.42 -10.27
C THR A 25 8.66 -8.48 -10.18
N SER A 26 8.97 -9.63 -9.58
CA SER A 26 8.01 -10.75 -9.46
C SER A 26 6.99 -10.55 -8.35
N PHE A 27 7.24 -9.66 -7.40
CA PHE A 27 6.44 -9.46 -6.20
C PHE A 27 6.39 -8.00 -5.79
N LEU A 28 5.24 -7.55 -5.29
CA LEU A 28 5.03 -6.20 -4.79
C LEU A 28 4.86 -6.18 -3.28
N LEU A 29 5.43 -5.19 -2.60
CA LEU A 29 5.21 -4.98 -1.16
C LEU A 29 4.50 -3.64 -0.95
N PHE A 30 3.26 -3.68 -0.50
CA PHE A 30 2.51 -2.51 -0.08
C PHE A 30 2.92 -2.14 1.34
N VAL A 31 3.43 -0.92 1.52
CA VAL A 31 3.82 -0.43 2.84
C VAL A 31 2.76 0.56 3.32
N LEU A 32 2.06 0.22 4.39
CA LEU A 32 0.99 1.01 4.97
C LEU A 32 1.45 1.65 6.28
N ASP A 33 0.91 2.81 6.61
CA ASP A 33 1.33 3.61 7.76
C ASP A 33 0.15 3.84 8.70
N PRO A 34 0.11 3.19 9.88
CA PRO A 34 -0.99 3.32 10.83
C PRO A 34 -1.08 4.71 11.47
N MET A 35 -0.05 5.57 11.33
CA MET A 35 -0.04 6.94 11.90
C MET A 35 -0.77 7.95 11.05
N ARG A 36 -1.17 7.58 9.83
CA ARG A 36 -1.93 8.48 8.96
C ARG A 36 -3.36 8.57 9.47
N GLU A 37 -4.00 9.73 9.23
CA GLU A 37 -5.44 9.94 9.52
C GLU A 37 -6.36 9.05 8.68
N MET A 38 -5.81 8.30 7.72
CA MET A 38 -6.52 7.40 6.81
C MET A 38 -6.42 5.95 7.28
N LEU A 39 -7.51 5.19 7.19
CA LEU A 39 -7.53 3.77 7.56
C LEU A 39 -6.58 2.94 6.67
N LEU A 40 -6.01 1.86 7.21
CA LEU A 40 -5.06 1.01 6.47
C LEU A 40 -5.70 0.43 5.19
N LYS A 41 -6.97 0.03 5.29
CA LYS A 41 -7.78 -0.41 4.15
C LYS A 41 -7.86 0.64 3.05
N GLU A 42 -8.12 1.89 3.42
CA GLU A 42 -8.28 2.98 2.46
C GLU A 42 -6.93 3.29 1.78
N GLN A 43 -5.84 3.31 2.55
CA GLN A 43 -4.49 3.45 2.00
C GLN A 43 -4.19 2.37 0.96
N PHE A 44 -4.51 1.11 1.27
CA PHE A 44 -4.34 0.00 0.33
C PHE A 44 -5.21 0.16 -0.92
N ILE A 45 -6.49 0.52 -0.78
CA ILE A 45 -7.40 0.72 -1.92
C ILE A 45 -6.89 1.84 -2.84
N VAL A 46 -6.41 2.95 -2.28
CA VAL A 46 -5.83 4.06 -3.05
C VAL A 46 -4.63 3.56 -3.85
N LEU A 47 -3.67 2.91 -3.19
CA LEU A 47 -2.46 2.38 -3.85
C LEU A 47 -2.80 1.34 -4.93
N ARG A 48 -3.78 0.46 -4.69
CA ARG A 48 -4.23 -0.54 -5.68
C ARG A 48 -4.86 0.12 -6.90
N LYS A 49 -5.70 1.14 -6.72
CA LYS A 49 -6.31 1.89 -7.84
C LYS A 49 -5.27 2.64 -8.65
N GLU A 50 -4.26 3.21 -8.01
CA GLU A 50 -3.17 3.86 -8.72
C GLU A 50 -2.32 2.85 -9.51
N LEU A 51 -2.06 1.67 -8.93
CA LEU A 51 -1.36 0.58 -9.60
C LEU A 51 -2.11 0.06 -10.83
N GLU A 52 -3.44 -0.08 -10.73
CA GLU A 52 -4.32 -0.45 -11.83
C GLU A 52 -4.24 0.54 -13.00
N LYS A 53 -4.33 1.85 -12.69
CA LYS A 53 -4.17 2.91 -13.70
C LYS A 53 -2.80 2.92 -14.35
N PHE A 54 -1.78 2.49 -13.60
CA PHE A 54 -0.40 2.51 -14.06
C PHE A 54 -0.08 1.34 -15.01
N SER A 55 -0.39 0.10 -14.60
CA SER A 55 -0.10 -1.09 -15.41
C SER A 55 -0.98 -2.25 -14.97
N ASN A 56 -1.82 -2.73 -15.90
CA ASN A 56 -2.61 -3.95 -15.70
C ASN A 56 -1.72 -5.17 -15.41
N GLU A 57 -0.50 -5.20 -15.95
CA GLU A 57 0.45 -6.28 -15.70
C GLU A 57 0.91 -6.29 -14.24
N LEU A 58 1.26 -5.13 -13.67
CA LEU A 58 1.62 -5.03 -12.26
C LEU A 58 0.43 -5.26 -11.33
N PHE A 59 -0.77 -4.83 -11.73
CA PHE A 59 -1.98 -4.99 -10.94
C PHE A 59 -2.31 -6.47 -10.65
N GLY A 60 -2.01 -7.36 -11.59
CA GLY A 60 -2.22 -8.81 -11.44
C GLY A 60 -1.11 -9.56 -10.69
N ARG A 61 -0.06 -8.88 -10.21
CA ARG A 61 1.06 -9.55 -9.52
C ARG A 61 0.73 -9.89 -8.08
N GLU A 62 1.35 -10.95 -7.60
CA GLU A 62 1.36 -11.29 -6.18
C GLU A 62 1.95 -10.14 -5.37
N PHE A 63 1.39 -9.94 -4.19
CA PHE A 63 1.84 -8.89 -3.29
C PHE A 63 1.77 -9.31 -1.84
N GLY A 64 2.55 -8.59 -1.03
CA GLY A 64 2.46 -8.60 0.42
C GLY A 64 2.06 -7.23 0.93
N ILE A 65 1.61 -7.19 2.17
CA ILE A 65 1.35 -5.96 2.90
C ILE A 65 2.25 -5.92 4.12
N MET A 66 2.96 -4.81 4.29
CA MET A 66 3.77 -4.50 5.47
C MET A 66 3.18 -3.28 6.16
N ILE A 67 2.90 -3.40 7.46
CA ILE A 67 2.54 -2.26 8.29
C ILE A 67 3.84 -1.69 8.86
N SER A 68 4.14 -0.46 8.46
CA SER A 68 5.32 0.28 8.94
C SER A 68 5.06 0.94 10.30
N LYS A 69 6.12 1.43 10.94
CA LYS A 69 6.06 2.15 12.23
C LYS A 69 5.36 1.37 13.34
N SER A 70 5.67 0.08 13.46
CA SER A 70 5.10 -0.79 14.50
C SER A 70 5.39 -0.32 15.92
N ASP A 71 6.43 0.50 16.12
CA ASP A 71 6.75 1.16 17.39
C ASP A 71 5.62 2.08 17.90
N SER A 72 4.73 2.52 17.02
CA SER A 72 3.64 3.42 17.34
C SER A 72 2.59 2.83 18.28
N VAL A 73 2.52 1.50 18.41
CA VAL A 73 1.62 0.84 19.38
C VAL A 73 1.94 1.21 20.83
N ASN A 74 3.13 1.75 21.10
CA ASN A 74 3.55 2.19 22.43
C ASN A 74 3.03 3.60 22.80
N LEU A 75 2.23 4.25 21.95
CA LEU A 75 1.68 5.59 22.21
C LEU A 75 0.48 5.60 23.18
N GLY A 76 -0.04 4.42 23.55
CA GLY A 76 -1.11 4.25 24.55
C GLY A 76 -2.02 3.07 24.24
N GLU A 77 -2.76 2.59 25.25
CA GLU A 77 -3.67 1.43 25.12
C GLU A 77 -4.80 1.71 24.11
N ASP A 78 -5.49 2.84 24.23
CA ASP A 78 -6.56 3.26 23.29
C ASP A 78 -6.07 3.27 21.83
N PHE A 79 -4.82 3.68 21.65
CA PHE A 79 -4.22 3.78 20.33
C PHE A 79 -3.82 2.42 19.77
N ALA A 80 -3.29 1.53 20.61
CA ALA A 80 -3.02 0.16 20.23
C ALA A 80 -4.30 -0.59 19.82
N GLU A 81 -5.40 -0.39 20.56
CA GLU A 81 -6.72 -0.93 20.19
C GLU A 81 -7.22 -0.39 18.85
N GLN A 82 -7.07 0.92 18.62
CA GLN A 82 -7.45 1.52 17.35
C GLN A 82 -6.66 0.93 16.17
N ILE A 83 -5.34 0.73 16.33
CA ILE A 83 -4.51 0.09 15.30
C ILE A 83 -4.97 -1.36 15.07
N ALA A 84 -5.19 -2.14 16.14
CA ALA A 84 -5.65 -3.51 16.03
C ALA A 84 -6.98 -3.62 15.26
N GLN A 85 -7.92 -2.73 15.53
CA GLN A 85 -9.20 -2.67 14.82
C GLN A 85 -9.02 -2.30 13.33
N ASN A 86 -8.08 -1.41 13.03
CA ASN A 86 -7.76 -0.99 11.66
C ASN A 86 -7.12 -2.14 10.86
N ILE A 87 -6.25 -2.93 11.52
CA ILE A 87 -5.66 -4.15 10.94
C ILE A 87 -6.73 -5.20 10.67
N ALA A 88 -7.60 -5.47 11.65
CA ALA A 88 -8.70 -6.44 11.48
C ALA A 88 -9.62 -6.07 10.31
N ASN A 89 -9.92 -4.77 10.15
CA ASN A 89 -10.72 -4.27 9.03
C ASN A 89 -10.03 -4.49 7.66
N LEU A 90 -8.71 -4.31 7.61
CA LEU A 90 -7.93 -4.60 6.40
C LEU A 90 -7.93 -6.11 6.10
N GLU A 91 -7.72 -6.97 7.10
CA GLU A 91 -7.73 -8.43 6.89
C GLU A 91 -9.08 -8.94 6.39
N GLU A 92 -10.19 -8.45 6.95
CA GLU A 92 -11.54 -8.79 6.47
C GLU A 92 -11.73 -8.37 5.02
N TYR A 93 -11.27 -7.17 4.65
CA TYR A 93 -11.31 -6.71 3.27
C TYR A 93 -10.47 -7.59 2.34
N LEU A 94 -9.25 -7.98 2.74
CA LEU A 94 -8.39 -8.86 1.93
C LEU A 94 -9.03 -10.23 1.70
N LYS A 95 -9.66 -10.81 2.72
CA LYS A 95 -10.42 -12.07 2.60
C LYS A 95 -11.60 -11.94 1.61
N SER A 96 -12.19 -10.75 1.50
CA SER A 96 -13.34 -10.52 0.61
C SER A 96 -12.98 -10.39 -0.87
N ILE A 97 -11.72 -10.07 -1.21
CA ILE A 97 -11.30 -9.85 -2.60
C ILE A 97 -10.62 -11.07 -3.23
N ASP A 98 -10.72 -12.23 -2.59
CA ASP A 98 -10.28 -13.56 -3.07
C ASP A 98 -8.90 -13.51 -3.76
N ASN A 99 -7.93 -12.95 -3.02
CA ASN A 99 -6.58 -12.72 -3.50
C ASN A 99 -5.61 -13.32 -2.47
N PRO A 100 -4.92 -14.43 -2.79
CA PRO A 100 -4.03 -15.12 -1.86
C PRO A 100 -2.83 -14.28 -1.43
#